data_AF-A0A7K0F6G9-F1
#
_entry.id   AF-A0A7K0F6G9-F1
#
_cell.length_a   1.000
_cell.length_b   1.000
_cell.length_c   1.000
_cell.angle_alpha   90.00
_cell.angle_beta   90.00
_cell.angle_gamma   90.00
#
_symmetry.space_group_name_H-M   'P 1'
#
loop_
_entity.id
_entity.type
_entity.pdbx_description
1 polymer ?
#
loop_
_entity_poly.entity_id
_entity_poly.type
_entity_poly.pdbx_seq_one_letter_code
_entity_poly.pdbx_strand_id
1 'polypeptide(L)'
;MDFKIFTDKLTYVKNDEQAKESFTFYIERNNYSPANNTIENLILTKRFNEDQYKAYIIIYFFPDGIASEHKNFKVTGFKAVNSETFSFNNLTSKSACENTYEYTVIETAHKCYSGAHSGSSEAANCEGKGSLPYSTYQIVAYQIASCGESMGGGGMGGDQSGTGGGSSSTPGSGGSGPVDTGISLPPSCQSVDCEVPILANDINVLLGNTLNFEQLTFLFNNDNIANEVKNYLDQNTNAAAKKFGIWAINYFINNPSVTFEQFKNQFMGSSEGNDGTYDPVFWENPNLTFPKQNLPKWSDFSSNFPYDSDPKYDTPQKMYNSIGGDVASLYSGPKTNTCAIRLSKALNYSGVIIPNLPGKTFKGADNKFYFKAAYEINLWMRATFGTNPASTINPKTPYNPNHSQYSEADAGTNGVNLPRLLLGKKGIYSIYSSNFNWATGHADLLKSDATCGNECHFYDAPIYRLDIWILN
;
A
#
# COMPACT_ATOMS: atom_id res chain seq x y z
N MET A 1 -18.84 32.88 0.65
CA MET A 1 -17.46 32.68 1.17
C MET A 1 -16.69 33.91 0.73
N ASP A 2 -15.98 34.58 1.64
CA ASP A 2 -15.39 35.89 1.38
C ASP A 2 -13.92 35.76 0.95
N PHE A 3 -13.73 35.43 -0.33
CA PHE A 3 -12.42 35.47 -0.97
C PHE A 3 -12.52 36.05 -2.38
N LYS A 4 -11.48 36.77 -2.78
CA LYS A 4 -11.28 37.28 -4.14
C LYS A 4 -10.61 36.19 -4.97
N ILE A 5 -11.12 35.97 -6.17
CA ILE A 5 -10.52 35.05 -7.16
C ILE A 5 -9.74 35.88 -8.16
N PHE A 6 -8.49 35.50 -8.39
CA PHE A 6 -7.62 36.15 -9.35
C PHE A 6 -7.70 35.39 -10.68
N THR A 7 -8.67 35.76 -11.51
CA THR A 7 -8.93 35.10 -12.81
C THR A 7 -7.84 35.37 -13.84
N ASP A 8 -7.00 36.37 -13.61
CA ASP A 8 -5.78 36.69 -14.35
C ASP A 8 -4.60 35.74 -14.03
N LYS A 9 -4.68 34.99 -12.92
CA LYS A 9 -3.67 34.02 -12.47
C LYS A 9 -4.22 32.59 -12.54
N LEU A 10 -4.50 32.15 -13.76
CA LEU A 10 -5.07 30.83 -14.06
C LEU A 10 -4.00 29.83 -14.53
N THR A 11 -4.00 28.64 -13.95
CA THR A 11 -3.33 27.47 -14.51
C THR A 11 -4.35 26.46 -15.03
N TYR A 12 -4.25 26.08 -16.30
CA TYR A 12 -5.09 25.06 -16.92
C TYR A 12 -4.29 23.77 -17.15
N VAL A 13 -4.87 22.63 -16.78
CA VAL A 13 -4.29 21.31 -17.01
C VAL A 13 -5.34 20.43 -17.68
N LYS A 14 -4.99 19.84 -18.81
CA LYS A 14 -5.80 18.85 -19.53
C LYS A 14 -5.07 17.52 -19.55
N ASN A 15 -5.76 16.44 -19.20
CA ASN A 15 -5.26 15.09 -19.30
C ASN A 15 -6.19 14.30 -20.23
N ASP A 16 -5.72 14.09 -21.46
CA ASP A 16 -6.49 13.39 -22.49
C ASP A 16 -6.62 11.89 -22.21
N GLU A 17 -5.59 11.26 -21.62
CA GLU A 17 -5.61 9.83 -21.27
C GLU A 17 -6.66 9.51 -20.20
N GLN A 18 -6.87 10.44 -19.26
CA GLN A 18 -7.83 10.31 -18.17
C GLN A 18 -9.17 11.02 -18.46
N ALA A 19 -9.33 11.56 -19.66
CA ALA A 19 -10.48 12.34 -20.08
C ALA A 19 -10.88 13.41 -19.04
N LYS A 20 -9.94 14.25 -18.60
CA LYS A 20 -10.13 15.19 -17.49
C LYS A 20 -9.53 16.57 -17.78
N GLU A 21 -10.14 17.61 -17.23
CA GLU A 21 -9.54 18.95 -17.16
C GLU A 21 -9.64 19.59 -15.78
N SER A 22 -8.73 20.53 -15.52
CA SER A 22 -8.63 21.26 -14.27
C SER A 22 -8.18 22.71 -14.49
N PHE A 23 -8.78 23.62 -13.74
CA PHE A 23 -8.45 25.04 -13.66
C PHE A 23 -8.05 25.34 -12.23
N THR A 24 -6.91 25.99 -12.04
CA THR A 24 -6.41 26.40 -10.73
C THR A 24 -6.29 27.91 -10.69
N PHE A 25 -6.95 28.53 -9.71
CA PHE A 25 -6.95 29.97 -9.47
C PHE A 25 -6.33 30.26 -8.13
N TYR A 26 -5.48 31.28 -8.06
CA TYR A 26 -5.10 31.86 -6.78
C TYR A 26 -6.32 32.56 -6.14
N ILE A 27 -6.52 32.35 -4.84
CA ILE A 27 -7.58 33.03 -4.08
C ILE A 27 -7.00 33.72 -2.84
N GLU A 28 -7.57 34.88 -2.50
CA GLU A 28 -7.19 35.63 -1.30
C GLU A 28 -8.43 35.92 -0.46
N ARG A 29 -8.39 35.55 0.83
CA ARG A 29 -9.49 35.86 1.75
C ARG A 29 -9.49 37.34 2.13
N ASN A 30 -10.66 37.92 2.39
CA ASN A 30 -10.76 39.32 2.80
C ASN A 30 -9.97 39.64 4.10
N ASN A 31 -9.74 38.63 4.95
CA ASN A 31 -8.95 38.73 6.19
C ASN A 31 -7.58 38.04 6.04
N TYR A 32 -7.04 38.01 4.82
CA TYR A 32 -5.73 37.42 4.57
C TYR A 32 -4.65 38.17 5.36
N SER A 33 -3.89 37.41 6.16
CA SER A 33 -2.72 37.93 6.87
C SER A 33 -1.47 37.30 6.26
N PRO A 34 -0.59 38.11 5.64
CA PRO A 34 0.71 37.65 5.13
C PRO A 34 1.56 36.95 6.19
N ALA A 35 1.31 37.22 7.48
CA ALA A 35 2.02 36.60 8.61
C ALA A 35 1.77 35.09 8.75
N ASN A 36 0.72 34.56 8.14
CA ASN A 36 0.38 33.14 8.24
C ASN A 36 1.19 32.27 7.28
N ASN A 37 1.93 32.88 6.35
CA ASN A 37 2.67 32.20 5.30
C ASN A 37 1.83 31.15 4.55
N THR A 38 0.54 31.38 4.33
CA THR A 38 -0.33 30.42 3.64
C THR A 38 -0.77 30.95 2.29
N ILE A 39 -0.86 30.09 1.28
CA ILE A 39 -1.53 30.39 0.01
C ILE A 39 -2.74 29.47 -0.12
N GLU A 40 -3.83 29.98 -0.66
CA GLU A 40 -4.99 29.18 -1.02
C GLU A 40 -5.20 29.19 -2.54
N ASN A 41 -5.47 28.02 -3.11
CA ASN A 41 -5.88 27.90 -4.51
C ASN A 41 -7.28 27.29 -4.60
N LEU A 42 -8.12 27.87 -5.46
CA LEU A 42 -9.36 27.27 -5.92
C LEU A 42 -9.08 26.39 -7.14
N ILE A 43 -9.40 25.11 -7.04
CA ILE A 43 -9.28 24.15 -8.11
C ILE A 43 -10.67 23.75 -8.58
N LEU A 44 -10.94 23.97 -9.86
CA LEU A 44 -12.13 23.49 -10.55
C LEU A 44 -11.75 22.34 -11.44
N THR A 45 -12.33 21.17 -11.25
CA THR A 45 -12.01 20.01 -12.07
C THR A 45 -13.25 19.23 -12.49
N LYS A 46 -13.23 18.71 -13.71
CA LYS A 46 -14.29 17.84 -14.24
C LYS A 46 -13.69 16.77 -15.14
N ARG A 47 -14.38 15.65 -15.27
CA ARG A 47 -14.15 14.71 -16.37
C ARG A 47 -14.88 15.19 -17.63
N PHE A 48 -14.42 14.79 -18.82
CA PHE A 48 -15.01 15.18 -20.10
C PHE A 48 -16.46 14.70 -20.27
N ASN A 49 -16.86 13.69 -19.49
CA ASN A 49 -18.22 13.16 -19.44
C ASN A 49 -19.05 13.70 -18.26
N GLU A 50 -18.53 14.64 -17.47
CA GLU A 50 -19.26 15.30 -16.39
C GLU A 50 -19.69 16.70 -16.85
N ASP A 51 -20.97 17.04 -16.61
CA ASP A 51 -21.52 18.34 -16.98
C ASP A 51 -21.19 19.45 -15.97
N GLN A 52 -20.62 19.08 -14.81
CA GLN A 52 -20.37 19.99 -13.70
C GLN A 52 -18.93 19.89 -13.19
N TYR A 53 -18.33 21.05 -12.92
CA TYR A 53 -17.06 21.13 -12.21
C TYR A 53 -17.25 20.88 -10.71
N LYS A 54 -16.36 20.08 -10.15
CA LYS A 54 -16.14 19.98 -8.71
C LYS A 54 -15.14 21.07 -8.31
N ALA A 55 -15.42 21.75 -7.20
CA ALA A 55 -14.62 22.85 -6.71
C ALA A 55 -13.95 22.50 -5.38
N TYR A 56 -12.67 22.82 -5.26
CA TYR A 56 -11.85 22.53 -4.09
C TYR A 56 -10.99 23.72 -3.73
N ILE A 57 -10.81 23.99 -2.44
CA ILE A 57 -9.78 24.90 -1.95
C ILE A 57 -8.65 24.07 -1.36
N ILE A 58 -7.43 24.31 -1.84
CA ILE A 58 -6.20 23.73 -1.29
C ILE A 58 -5.43 24.84 -0.56
N ILE A 59 -4.99 24.55 0.65
CA ILE A 59 -4.22 25.47 1.50
C ILE A 59 -2.78 24.96 1.56
N TYR A 60 -1.85 25.82 1.17
CA TYR A 60 -0.41 25.61 1.22
C TYR A 60 0.16 26.48 2.33
N PHE A 61 1.11 25.98 3.12
CA PHE A 61 1.83 26.71 4.16
C PHE A 61 3.32 26.75 3.81
N PHE A 62 3.96 27.90 3.94
CA PHE A 62 5.35 28.16 3.59
C PHE A 62 6.14 28.48 4.87
N PRO A 63 6.76 27.48 5.52
CA PRO A 63 7.49 27.66 6.77
C PRO A 63 8.53 28.79 6.71
N ASP A 64 9.15 28.95 5.54
CA ASP A 64 10.24 29.89 5.29
C ASP A 64 9.76 31.25 4.72
N GLY A 65 8.44 31.49 4.74
CA GLY A 65 7.83 32.69 4.18
C GLY A 65 7.36 32.51 2.75
N ILE A 66 6.29 33.22 2.39
CA ILE A 66 5.71 33.13 1.04
C ILE A 66 6.74 33.53 -0.01
N ALA A 67 7.47 34.65 0.18
CA ALA A 67 8.49 35.12 -0.77
C ALA A 67 9.64 34.13 -1.04
N SER A 68 9.76 33.07 -0.22
CA SER A 68 10.63 31.93 -0.49
C SER A 68 9.92 30.90 -1.40
N GLU A 69 9.14 31.38 -2.39
CA GLU A 69 8.01 30.74 -3.13
C GLU A 69 8.27 29.34 -3.73
N HIS A 70 9.47 28.80 -3.59
CA HIS A 70 9.93 27.55 -4.21
C HIS A 70 10.57 26.56 -3.23
N LYS A 71 10.60 26.86 -1.92
CA LYS A 71 11.27 26.02 -0.92
C LYS A 71 10.33 25.72 0.26
N ASN A 72 10.12 24.44 0.53
CA ASN A 72 9.52 23.89 1.76
C ASN A 72 8.02 24.13 2.03
N PHE A 73 7.17 24.37 1.03
CA PHE A 73 5.74 24.48 1.31
C PHE A 73 5.09 23.13 1.65
N LYS A 74 4.02 23.16 2.47
CA LYS A 74 3.24 22.00 2.91
C LYS A 74 1.78 22.19 2.56
N VAL A 75 1.12 21.16 2.03
CA VAL A 75 -0.34 21.18 1.96
C VAL A 75 -0.88 20.98 3.37
N THR A 76 -1.57 21.98 3.91
CA THR A 76 -2.07 22.01 5.29
C THR A 76 -3.59 21.95 5.39
N GLY A 77 -4.29 22.10 4.26
CA GLY A 77 -5.74 22.05 4.24
C GLY A 77 -6.31 21.73 2.88
N PHE A 78 -7.46 21.08 2.90
CA PHE A 78 -8.27 20.77 1.73
C PHE A 78 -9.74 20.92 2.08
N LYS A 79 -10.50 21.62 1.25
CA LYS A 79 -11.93 21.84 1.47
C LYS A 79 -12.70 21.74 0.16
N ALA A 80 -13.64 20.79 0.09
CA ALA A 80 -14.64 20.79 -0.97
C ALA A 80 -15.54 22.03 -0.83
N VAL A 81 -15.74 22.73 -1.95
CA VAL A 81 -16.65 23.87 -2.04
C VAL A 81 -17.97 23.36 -2.60
N ASN A 82 -19.08 23.58 -1.89
CA ASN A 82 -20.40 23.21 -2.40
C ASN A 82 -20.69 24.03 -3.67
N SER A 83 -20.81 23.35 -4.80
CA SER A 83 -21.04 23.93 -6.13
C SER A 83 -22.36 24.70 -6.22
N GLU A 84 -23.34 24.43 -5.35
CA GLU A 84 -24.60 25.18 -5.28
C GLU A 84 -24.39 26.66 -4.90
N THR A 85 -23.26 26.99 -4.27
CA THR A 85 -22.92 28.36 -3.89
C THR A 85 -22.00 29.07 -4.90
N PHE A 86 -21.68 28.42 -6.02
CA PHE A 86 -20.62 28.86 -6.94
C PHE A 86 -21.04 28.68 -8.41
N SER A 87 -21.45 29.77 -9.08
CA SER A 87 -21.83 29.73 -10.51
C SER A 87 -20.63 30.04 -11.42
N PHE A 88 -20.22 29.05 -12.23
CA PHE A 88 -19.12 29.19 -13.20
C PHE A 88 -19.39 30.28 -14.25
N ASN A 89 -20.66 30.50 -14.61
CA ASN A 89 -21.06 31.52 -15.59
C ASN A 89 -20.71 32.95 -15.16
N ASN A 90 -20.49 33.20 -13.87
CA ASN A 90 -20.11 34.51 -13.35
C ASN A 90 -18.58 34.75 -13.39
N LEU A 91 -17.77 33.71 -13.57
CA LEU A 91 -16.30 33.84 -13.69
C LEU A 91 -15.85 34.13 -15.13
N THR A 92 -16.72 33.85 -16.09
CA THR A 92 -16.45 33.97 -17.53
C THR A 92 -17.33 35.03 -18.23
N SER A 93 -18.29 35.63 -17.53
CA SER A 93 -19.09 36.74 -18.07
C SER A 93 -18.35 38.07 -17.91
N LYS A 94 -17.95 38.66 -19.05
CA LYS A 94 -17.38 40.01 -19.13
C LYS A 94 -18.33 41.03 -18.52
N SER A 95 -17.84 41.84 -17.57
CA SER A 95 -18.52 43.07 -17.16
C SER A 95 -18.26 44.19 -18.19
N ALA A 96 -19.23 45.08 -18.40
CA ALA A 96 -19.29 45.98 -19.57
C ALA A 96 -18.26 47.13 -19.62
N CYS A 97 -17.30 47.19 -18.69
CA CYS A 97 -16.18 48.12 -18.80
C CYS A 97 -15.00 47.60 -17.97
N GLU A 98 -14.16 46.80 -18.61
CA GLU A 98 -12.86 46.40 -18.07
C GLU A 98 -11.78 46.91 -18.99
N ASN A 99 -10.66 47.36 -18.40
CA ASN A 99 -9.45 47.67 -19.14
C ASN A 99 -9.17 46.51 -20.10
N THR A 100 -9.16 46.77 -21.39
CA THR A 100 -8.81 45.73 -22.36
C THR A 100 -7.31 45.57 -22.38
N TYR A 101 -6.87 44.33 -22.17
CA TYR A 101 -5.51 43.91 -22.34
C TYR A 101 -5.43 43.01 -23.56
N GLU A 102 -4.51 43.30 -24.47
CA GLU A 102 -4.07 42.32 -25.45
C GLU A 102 -2.96 41.49 -24.81
N TYR A 103 -3.08 40.17 -24.90
CA TYR A 103 -2.03 39.28 -24.45
C TYR A 103 -1.35 38.61 -25.65
N THR A 104 -0.03 38.54 -25.57
CA THR A 104 0.76 37.68 -26.45
C THR A 104 1.25 36.49 -25.65
N VAL A 105 0.94 35.29 -26.13
CA VAL A 105 1.54 34.07 -25.61
C VAL A 105 2.88 33.92 -26.29
N ILE A 106 3.96 34.05 -25.52
CA ILE A 106 5.31 33.79 -26.00
C ILE A 106 5.60 32.33 -25.64
N GLU A 107 5.44 31.45 -26.64
CA GLU A 107 5.95 30.10 -26.55
C GLU A 107 7.48 30.15 -26.75
N THR A 108 8.22 29.82 -25.70
CA THR A 108 9.65 29.56 -25.83
C THR A 108 9.82 28.05 -25.97
N ALA A 109 9.93 27.61 -27.21
CA ALA A 109 10.25 26.22 -27.53
C ALA A 109 11.70 25.94 -27.13
N HIS A 110 11.90 25.09 -26.12
CA HIS A 110 13.24 24.67 -25.74
C HIS A 110 13.64 23.50 -26.63
N LYS A 111 14.51 23.77 -27.60
CA LYS A 111 15.34 22.72 -28.15
C LYS A 111 16.36 22.37 -27.08
N CYS A 112 16.48 21.09 -26.75
CA CYS A 112 17.38 20.46 -25.79
C CYS A 112 18.39 21.39 -25.09
N TYR A 113 18.35 21.42 -23.75
CA TYR A 113 19.16 22.23 -22.85
C TYR A 113 20.58 22.53 -23.38
N SER A 114 20.85 23.78 -23.77
CA SER A 114 22.21 24.30 -23.94
C SER A 114 22.70 24.88 -22.61
N GLY A 115 23.09 23.98 -21.69
CA GLY A 115 24.10 24.34 -20.71
C GLY A 115 25.40 24.69 -21.44
N ALA A 116 26.26 25.53 -20.86
CA ALA A 116 27.52 25.93 -21.49
C ALA A 116 28.39 24.70 -21.82
N HIS A 117 28.39 24.28 -23.08
CA HIS A 117 29.29 23.25 -23.59
C HIS A 117 30.61 23.89 -23.99
N SER A 118 31.69 23.53 -23.30
CA SER A 118 33.03 24.05 -23.57
C SER A 118 33.76 23.32 -24.71
N GLY A 119 33.05 22.58 -25.58
CA GLY A 119 33.69 21.84 -26.67
C GLY A 119 32.74 21.40 -27.80
N SER A 120 33.24 21.47 -29.03
CA SER A 120 32.51 21.15 -30.28
C SER A 120 32.08 19.69 -30.43
N SER A 121 32.45 18.79 -29.51
CA SER A 121 32.08 17.36 -29.55
C SER A 121 30.80 17.01 -28.77
N GLU A 122 30.24 17.93 -27.97
CA GLU A 122 29.07 17.64 -27.13
C GLU A 122 27.73 17.90 -27.82
N ALA A 123 27.71 18.73 -28.86
CA ALA A 123 26.52 18.97 -29.68
C ALA A 123 26.01 17.69 -30.38
N ALA A 124 26.89 16.73 -30.67
CA ALA A 124 26.52 15.45 -31.29
C ALA A 124 25.78 14.50 -30.33
N ASN A 125 25.77 14.76 -29.01
CA ASN A 125 25.07 13.92 -28.04
C ASN A 125 23.57 14.25 -27.89
N CYS A 126 23.09 15.37 -28.45
CA CYS A 126 21.67 15.74 -28.37
C CYS A 126 20.76 14.91 -29.28
N GLU A 127 21.28 14.35 -30.38
CA GLU A 127 20.47 13.56 -31.32
C GLU A 127 20.22 12.12 -30.86
N GLY A 128 20.91 11.64 -29.82
CA GLY A 128 20.92 10.21 -29.46
C GLY A 128 20.13 9.80 -28.21
N LYS A 129 19.68 10.72 -27.35
CA LYS A 129 19.13 10.36 -26.02
C LYS A 129 17.85 11.12 -25.61
N GLY A 130 16.81 11.03 -26.44
CA GLY A 130 15.43 10.73 -25.99
C GLY A 130 14.64 11.68 -25.08
N SER A 131 15.11 12.86 -24.68
CA SER A 131 14.23 13.85 -24.03
C SER A 131 13.45 14.63 -25.08
N LEU A 132 12.12 14.51 -25.06
CA LEU A 132 11.22 15.24 -25.95
C LEU A 132 11.33 16.76 -25.72
N PRO A 133 11.26 17.58 -26.78
CA PRO A 133 11.22 19.03 -26.63
C PRO A 133 10.03 19.41 -25.74
N TYR A 134 10.25 20.37 -24.86
CA TYR A 134 9.19 20.96 -24.05
C TYR A 134 9.22 22.48 -24.25
N SER A 135 8.05 23.10 -24.12
CA SER A 135 7.90 24.54 -24.23
C SER A 135 7.62 25.13 -22.85
N THR A 136 8.19 26.30 -22.58
CA THR A 136 7.70 27.15 -21.49
C THR A 136 6.88 28.28 -22.07
N TYR A 137 5.77 28.62 -21.42
CA TYR A 137 4.86 29.66 -21.87
C TYR A 137 4.97 30.86 -20.94
N GLN A 138 5.26 32.03 -21.52
CA GLN A 138 5.20 33.31 -20.84
C GLN A 138 4.02 34.11 -21.40
N ILE A 139 3.17 34.66 -20.53
CA ILE A 139 2.06 35.52 -20.93
C ILE A 139 2.47 36.96 -20.61
N VAL A 140 2.55 37.80 -21.66
CA VAL A 140 2.80 39.24 -21.52
C VAL A 140 1.54 39.98 -21.92
N ALA A 141 1.01 40.79 -21.00
CA ALA A 141 -0.20 41.59 -21.22
C ALA A 141 0.16 43.06 -21.43
N TYR A 142 -0.42 43.67 -22.47
CA TYR A 142 -0.32 45.10 -22.75
C TYR A 142 -1.70 45.73 -22.57
N GLN A 143 -1.78 46.79 -21.78
CA GLN A 143 -3.02 47.55 -21.62
C GLN A 143 -3.26 48.39 -22.87
N ILE A 144 -4.36 48.12 -23.59
CA ILE A 144 -4.67 48.79 -24.87
C ILE A 144 -5.83 49.78 -24.76
N ALA A 145 -6.63 49.72 -23.69
CA ALA A 145 -7.55 50.80 -23.33
C ALA A 145 -7.66 50.96 -21.81
N SER A 146 -7.72 52.21 -21.37
CA SER A 146 -7.98 52.61 -19.98
C SER A 146 -9.30 53.35 -19.92
N CYS A 147 -10.19 52.95 -19.02
CA CYS A 147 -11.43 53.66 -18.78
C CYS A 147 -11.14 54.92 -17.96
N GLY A 148 -11.17 56.08 -18.61
CA GLY A 148 -10.99 57.39 -17.98
C GLY A 148 -12.22 57.80 -17.16
N GLU A 149 -11.97 58.41 -15.99
CA GLU A 149 -13.02 58.99 -15.14
C GLU A 149 -13.69 60.17 -15.86
N SER A 150 -15.01 60.09 -16.09
CA SER A 150 -15.79 61.26 -16.49
C SER A 150 -17.15 61.29 -15.79
N MET A 151 -17.50 62.53 -15.43
CA MET A 151 -18.62 62.94 -14.61
C MET A 151 -19.99 62.64 -15.25
N GLY A 152 -21.00 62.59 -14.38
CA GLY A 152 -22.36 62.18 -14.67
C GLY A 152 -23.12 63.04 -15.69
N GLY A 153 -24.08 62.38 -16.33
CA GLY A 153 -25.11 62.97 -17.16
C GLY A 153 -26.18 61.91 -17.44
N GLY A 154 -27.41 62.17 -17.00
CA GLY A 154 -28.51 61.21 -17.02
C GLY A 154 -29.20 61.02 -18.37
N GLY A 155 -30.15 60.07 -18.41
CA GLY A 155 -31.06 59.87 -19.53
C GLY A 155 -31.96 58.65 -19.32
N MET A 156 -33.27 58.89 -19.27
CA MET A 156 -34.35 57.90 -19.10
C MET A 156 -34.63 57.07 -20.35
N GLY A 157 -35.25 55.90 -20.16
CA GLY A 157 -36.36 55.44 -21.01
C GLY A 157 -36.35 53.97 -21.45
N GLY A 158 -37.46 53.27 -21.18
CA GLY A 158 -38.07 52.35 -22.17
C GLY A 158 -38.10 50.84 -21.89
N ASP A 159 -39.08 50.40 -21.10
CA ASP A 159 -40.06 49.33 -21.35
C ASP A 159 -39.84 48.29 -22.50
N GLN A 160 -39.89 46.97 -22.19
CA GLN A 160 -40.99 46.05 -22.57
C GLN A 160 -40.67 44.54 -22.36
N SER A 161 -41.57 43.90 -21.59
CA SER A 161 -42.19 42.56 -21.72
C SER A 161 -41.52 41.37 -22.42
N GLY A 162 -41.53 40.21 -21.76
CA GLY A 162 -41.44 38.89 -22.39
C GLY A 162 -41.49 37.71 -21.42
N THR A 163 -42.67 37.12 -21.24
CA THR A 163 -43.01 35.95 -20.40
C THR A 163 -42.81 34.59 -21.07
N GLY A 164 -42.53 33.55 -20.26
CA GLY A 164 -42.78 32.11 -20.55
C GLY A 164 -41.58 31.22 -20.15
N GLY A 165 -41.67 30.08 -19.45
CA GLY A 165 -42.79 29.26 -18.97
C GLY A 165 -42.40 27.76 -19.04
N GLY A 166 -42.56 27.00 -17.94
CA GLY A 166 -42.59 25.51 -17.87
C GLY A 166 -41.30 24.82 -17.37
N SER A 167 -41.25 24.16 -16.19
CA SER A 167 -41.83 22.83 -15.80
C SER A 167 -41.03 21.65 -16.40
N SER A 168 -40.60 20.56 -15.73
CA SER A 168 -40.81 19.94 -14.41
C SER A 168 -39.94 18.65 -14.26
N SER A 169 -39.50 18.34 -13.02
CA SER A 169 -39.50 17.02 -12.32
C SER A 169 -38.71 15.76 -12.78
N THR A 170 -37.60 15.46 -12.05
CA THR A 170 -37.21 14.23 -11.27
C THR A 170 -37.17 12.80 -11.88
N PRO A 171 -36.61 11.76 -11.18
CA PRO A 171 -35.28 11.58 -10.57
C PRO A 171 -34.64 10.19 -10.94
N GLY A 172 -33.32 10.02 -10.83
CA GLY A 172 -32.65 8.74 -11.15
C GLY A 172 -31.42 8.45 -10.31
N SER A 173 -31.58 7.57 -9.32
CA SER A 173 -30.57 7.04 -8.40
C SER A 173 -29.57 6.08 -9.09
N GLY A 174 -28.28 6.12 -8.68
CA GLY A 174 -27.39 4.99 -8.92
C GLY A 174 -25.90 5.21 -8.62
N GLY A 175 -25.45 4.75 -7.45
CA GLY A 175 -24.12 4.15 -7.28
C GLY A 175 -22.91 5.09 -7.18
N SER A 176 -22.62 5.54 -5.96
CA SER A 176 -21.31 6.06 -5.55
C SER A 176 -20.20 5.00 -5.72
N GLY A 177 -19.50 5.07 -6.85
CA GLY A 177 -18.15 4.52 -7.03
C GLY A 177 -17.08 5.50 -6.53
N PRO A 178 -15.88 5.02 -6.18
CA PRO A 178 -14.86 5.81 -5.50
C PRO A 178 -14.42 7.02 -6.32
N VAL A 179 -14.31 8.16 -5.64
CA VAL A 179 -13.88 9.45 -6.19
C VAL A 179 -12.38 9.40 -6.46
N ASP A 180 -12.03 9.39 -7.73
CA ASP A 180 -10.67 9.52 -8.25
C ASP A 180 -10.28 11.00 -8.31
N THR A 181 -9.41 11.40 -7.39
CA THR A 181 -8.81 12.73 -7.31
C THR A 181 -7.43 12.72 -7.94
N GLY A 182 -7.31 12.45 -9.24
CA GLY A 182 -6.09 12.75 -10.01
C GLY A 182 -5.66 14.21 -9.80
N ILE A 183 -4.87 14.42 -8.74
CA ILE A 183 -4.11 15.60 -8.38
C ILE A 183 -2.69 15.14 -8.65
N SER A 184 -2.11 15.63 -9.74
CA SER A 184 -0.66 15.59 -9.88
C SER A 184 -0.10 16.45 -8.77
N LEU A 185 0.68 15.84 -7.87
CA LEU A 185 1.62 16.60 -7.06
C LEU A 185 2.50 17.42 -8.03
N PRO A 186 2.91 18.65 -7.64
CA PRO A 186 3.79 19.46 -8.49
C PRO A 186 5.04 18.67 -8.91
N PRO A 187 5.68 19.04 -10.04
CA PRO A 187 6.86 18.34 -10.52
C PRO A 187 7.93 18.22 -9.44
N SER A 188 8.73 17.16 -9.56
CA SER A 188 9.64 16.61 -8.55
C SER A 188 10.71 17.55 -7.96
N CYS A 189 10.83 18.80 -8.41
CA CYS A 189 11.78 19.79 -7.88
C CYS A 189 11.58 21.19 -8.53
N GLN A 190 11.72 22.28 -7.78
CA GLN A 190 11.98 23.65 -8.30
C GLN A 190 13.09 24.36 -7.49
N SER A 191 14.19 23.66 -7.21
CA SER A 191 15.38 24.19 -6.51
C SER A 191 16.64 24.05 -7.37
N VAL A 192 17.73 24.73 -6.98
CA VAL A 192 19.05 24.68 -7.65
C VAL A 192 19.82 23.38 -7.38
N ASP A 193 19.37 22.55 -6.44
CA ASP A 193 19.85 21.18 -6.24
C ASP A 193 18.66 20.22 -6.43
N CYS A 194 18.48 19.76 -7.66
CA CYS A 194 17.43 18.80 -8.06
C CYS A 194 17.90 17.34 -7.99
N GLU A 195 18.87 17.02 -7.14
CA GLU A 195 19.46 15.68 -7.12
C GLU A 195 18.79 14.70 -6.15
N VAL A 196 17.81 15.13 -5.34
CA VAL A 196 17.14 14.23 -4.38
C VAL A 196 15.69 13.96 -4.82
N PRO A 197 15.40 12.79 -5.40
CA PRO A 197 14.05 12.40 -5.79
C PRO A 197 13.08 12.37 -4.60
N ILE A 198 11.83 12.79 -4.82
CA ILE A 198 10.76 12.58 -3.83
C ILE A 198 10.43 11.09 -3.82
N LEU A 199 10.81 10.41 -2.74
CA LEU A 199 10.66 8.97 -2.55
C LEU A 199 9.24 8.45 -2.87
N ALA A 200 8.20 9.15 -2.43
CA ALA A 200 6.81 8.79 -2.74
C ALA A 200 6.49 8.81 -4.24
N ASN A 201 7.07 9.75 -5.01
CA ASN A 201 6.90 9.82 -6.45
C ASN A 201 7.65 8.69 -7.16
N ASP A 202 8.87 8.38 -6.71
CA ASP A 202 9.65 7.25 -7.25
C ASP A 202 8.90 5.93 -7.07
N ILE A 203 8.35 5.69 -5.88
CA ILE A 203 7.51 4.51 -5.60
C ILE A 203 6.29 4.51 -6.52
N ASN A 204 5.62 5.65 -6.71
CA ASN A 204 4.48 5.74 -7.60
C ASN A 204 4.85 5.38 -9.05
N VAL A 205 6.00 5.86 -9.55
CA VAL A 205 6.53 5.52 -10.88
C VAL A 205 6.79 4.01 -10.98
N LEU A 206 7.44 3.41 -9.97
CA LEU A 206 7.66 1.95 -9.92
C LEU A 206 6.34 1.17 -9.98
N LEU A 207 5.29 1.69 -9.34
CA LEU A 207 3.94 1.13 -9.32
C LEU A 207 3.08 1.52 -10.54
N GLY A 208 3.65 2.23 -11.53
CA GLY A 208 2.96 2.60 -12.76
C GLY A 208 2.00 3.78 -12.62
N ASN A 209 2.30 4.73 -11.72
CA ASN A 209 1.52 5.93 -11.44
C ASN A 209 0.08 5.64 -11.00
N THR A 210 -0.10 4.61 -10.18
CA THR A 210 -1.42 4.10 -9.74
C THR A 210 -1.83 4.55 -8.34
N LEU A 211 -0.93 5.18 -7.57
CA LEU A 211 -1.23 5.59 -6.21
C LEU A 211 -2.17 6.81 -6.17
N ASN A 212 -3.14 6.77 -5.26
CA ASN A 212 -4.02 7.89 -4.97
C ASN A 212 -3.37 8.89 -4.00
N PHE A 213 -4.07 10.00 -3.76
CA PHE A 213 -3.57 11.09 -2.91
C PHE A 213 -3.26 10.65 -1.46
N GLU A 214 -4.14 9.83 -0.86
CA GLU A 214 -3.96 9.32 0.50
C GLU A 214 -2.70 8.46 0.61
N GLN A 215 -2.48 7.58 -0.36
CA GLN A 215 -1.30 6.71 -0.44
C GLN A 215 0.00 7.50 -0.62
N LEU A 216 0.00 8.48 -1.53
CA LEU A 216 1.15 9.36 -1.74
C LEU A 216 1.49 10.18 -0.49
N THR A 217 0.46 10.73 0.17
CA THR A 217 0.61 11.50 1.41
C THR A 217 1.10 10.63 2.55
N PHE A 218 0.62 9.38 2.64
CA PHE A 218 1.11 8.41 3.60
C PHE A 218 2.60 8.15 3.40
N LEU A 219 3.02 7.80 2.18
CA LEU A 219 4.43 7.53 1.86
C LEU A 219 5.32 8.74 2.16
N PHE A 220 4.88 9.95 1.79
CA PHE A 220 5.61 11.19 2.05
C PHE A 220 5.81 11.49 3.54
N ASN A 221 4.85 11.12 4.38
CA ASN A 221 4.93 11.35 5.83
C ASN A 221 5.57 10.19 6.60
N ASN A 222 5.93 9.09 5.92
CA ASN A 222 6.44 7.86 6.55
C ASN A 222 7.69 7.36 5.81
N ASP A 223 8.76 8.17 5.77
CA ASP A 223 9.99 7.89 5.04
C ASP A 223 10.57 6.50 5.32
N ASN A 224 10.53 6.02 6.56
CA ASN A 224 11.01 4.67 6.91
C ASN A 224 10.23 3.58 6.14
N ILE A 225 8.91 3.65 6.12
CA ILE A 225 8.07 2.68 5.41
C ILE A 225 8.25 2.85 3.90
N ALA A 226 8.32 4.09 3.43
CA ALA A 226 8.52 4.39 2.02
C ALA A 226 9.85 3.82 1.49
N ASN A 227 10.94 3.95 2.26
CA ASN A 227 12.24 3.40 1.88
C ASN A 227 12.19 1.89 1.75
N GLU A 228 11.54 1.20 2.70
CA GLU A 228 11.40 -0.25 2.67
C GLU A 228 10.52 -0.75 1.50
N VAL A 229 9.41 -0.05 1.22
CA VAL A 229 8.57 -0.33 0.06
C VAL A 229 9.36 -0.12 -1.24
N LYS A 230 10.15 0.96 -1.35
CA LYS A 230 11.00 1.20 -2.52
C LYS A 230 12.05 0.09 -2.67
N ASN A 231 12.75 -0.26 -1.60
CA ASN A 231 13.76 -1.32 -1.62
C ASN A 231 13.18 -2.66 -2.12
N TYR A 232 11.97 -3.02 -1.67
CA TYR A 232 11.27 -4.20 -2.14
C TYR A 232 10.95 -4.12 -3.64
N LEU A 233 10.41 -2.99 -4.12
CA LEU A 233 10.02 -2.79 -5.51
C LEU A 233 11.21 -2.70 -6.47
N ASP A 234 12.34 -2.13 -6.03
CA ASP A 234 13.59 -2.10 -6.80
C ASP A 234 14.13 -3.51 -7.06
N GLN A 235 13.97 -4.41 -6.09
CA GLN A 235 14.38 -5.81 -6.21
C GLN A 235 13.34 -6.67 -6.95
N ASN A 236 12.09 -6.22 -7.03
CA ASN A 236 10.96 -6.98 -7.55
C ASN A 236 10.08 -6.13 -8.47
N THR A 237 10.39 -6.10 -9.77
CA THR A 237 9.70 -5.23 -10.74
C THR A 237 8.50 -5.87 -11.44
N ASN A 238 8.17 -7.13 -11.11
CA ASN A 238 7.10 -7.87 -11.74
C ASN A 238 5.69 -7.41 -11.28
N ALA A 239 4.66 -7.77 -12.04
CA ALA A 239 3.28 -7.33 -11.78
C ALA A 239 2.73 -7.79 -10.41
N ALA A 240 3.15 -8.96 -9.90
CA ALA A 240 2.73 -9.45 -8.60
C ALA A 240 3.33 -8.60 -7.46
N ALA A 241 4.61 -8.23 -7.59
CA ALA A 241 5.30 -7.36 -6.64
C ALA A 241 4.69 -5.95 -6.60
N LYS A 242 4.30 -5.38 -7.75
CA LYS A 242 3.59 -4.09 -7.78
C LYS A 242 2.24 -4.15 -7.06
N LYS A 243 1.46 -5.23 -7.27
CA LYS A 243 0.20 -5.46 -6.55
C LYS A 243 0.44 -5.59 -5.04
N PHE A 244 1.47 -6.33 -4.64
CA PHE A 244 1.87 -6.45 -3.23
C PHE A 244 2.27 -5.10 -2.64
N GLY A 245 3.04 -4.28 -3.35
CA GLY A 245 3.43 -2.94 -2.90
C GLY A 245 2.23 -2.02 -2.65
N ILE A 246 1.27 -1.98 -3.56
CA ILE A 246 0.02 -1.23 -3.37
C ILE A 246 -0.76 -1.76 -2.15
N TRP A 247 -0.85 -3.09 -2.01
CA TRP A 247 -1.52 -3.72 -0.86
C TRP A 247 -0.82 -3.38 0.46
N ALA A 248 0.51 -3.43 0.51
CA ALA A 248 1.32 -3.09 1.68
C ALA A 248 1.08 -1.63 2.12
N ILE A 249 1.08 -0.68 1.17
CA ILE A 249 0.79 0.73 1.46
C ILE A 249 -0.59 0.88 2.09
N ASN A 250 -1.61 0.24 1.50
CA ASN A 250 -2.97 0.24 2.07
C ASN A 250 -3.02 -0.42 3.45
N TYR A 251 -2.25 -1.49 3.66
CA TYR A 251 -2.18 -2.15 4.95
C TYR A 251 -1.66 -1.21 6.03
N PHE A 252 -0.57 -0.49 5.79
CA PHE A 252 -0.02 0.46 6.76
C PHE A 252 -0.94 1.66 7.02
N ILE A 253 -1.62 2.19 6.00
CA ILE A 253 -2.62 3.25 6.16
C ILE A 253 -3.72 2.81 7.14
N ASN A 254 -4.19 1.58 7.02
CA ASN A 254 -5.25 1.02 7.87
C ASN A 254 -4.74 0.51 9.22
N ASN A 255 -3.44 0.33 9.40
CA ASN A 255 -2.82 -0.22 10.60
C ASN A 255 -1.60 0.62 11.03
N PRO A 256 -1.80 1.89 11.43
CA PRO A 256 -0.70 2.84 11.64
C PRO A 256 0.22 2.49 12.83
N SER A 257 -0.17 1.55 13.68
CA SER A 257 0.67 1.06 14.78
C SER A 257 1.58 -0.11 14.40
N VAL A 258 1.42 -0.67 13.19
CA VAL A 258 2.23 -1.81 12.75
C VAL A 258 3.58 -1.31 12.23
N THR A 259 4.66 -1.87 12.77
CA THR A 259 6.01 -1.56 12.28
C THR A 259 6.31 -2.32 10.99
N PHE A 260 7.29 -1.84 10.21
CA PHE A 260 7.72 -2.58 9.02
C PHE A 260 8.23 -3.98 9.35
N GLU A 261 8.93 -4.16 10.47
CA GLU A 261 9.41 -5.49 10.88
C GLU A 261 8.28 -6.46 11.23
N GLN A 262 7.21 -5.99 11.87
CA GLN A 262 6.02 -6.79 12.11
C GLN A 262 5.35 -7.17 10.78
N PHE A 263 5.19 -6.20 9.87
CA PHE A 263 4.63 -6.45 8.55
C PHE A 263 5.46 -7.45 7.73
N LYS A 264 6.79 -7.29 7.74
CA LYS A 264 7.73 -8.18 7.05
C LYS A 264 7.60 -9.60 7.58
N ASN A 265 7.66 -9.77 8.90
CA ASN A 265 7.47 -11.05 9.54
C ASN A 265 6.10 -11.67 9.21
N GLN A 266 5.04 -10.85 9.13
CA GLN A 266 3.69 -11.35 8.86
C GLN A 266 3.45 -11.75 7.40
N PHE A 267 3.95 -10.96 6.45
CA PHE A 267 3.46 -10.98 5.06
C PHE A 267 4.55 -11.04 3.99
N MET A 268 5.83 -10.86 4.33
CA MET A 268 6.93 -10.86 3.37
C MET A 268 7.72 -12.17 3.41
N GLY A 269 7.04 -13.26 3.76
CA GLY A 269 7.62 -14.58 3.80
C GLY A 269 8.12 -15.03 2.43
N SER A 270 9.18 -15.83 2.42
CA SER A 270 9.64 -16.49 1.20
C SER A 270 9.11 -17.92 1.11
N SER A 271 8.88 -18.43 -0.10
CA SER A 271 8.47 -19.83 -0.25
C SER A 271 9.54 -20.77 0.31
N GLU A 272 9.18 -21.52 1.35
CA GLU A 272 10.04 -22.53 1.96
C GLU A 272 10.20 -23.79 1.10
N GLY A 273 9.48 -23.90 -0.01
CA GLY A 273 9.52 -25.04 -0.93
C GLY A 273 8.63 -26.21 -0.53
N ASN A 274 8.67 -27.26 -1.37
CA ASN A 274 7.80 -28.43 -1.25
C ASN A 274 8.30 -29.38 -0.14
N ASP A 275 7.39 -29.83 0.70
CA ASP A 275 7.63 -30.67 1.87
C ASP A 275 7.14 -32.14 1.72
N GLY A 276 6.62 -32.50 0.54
CA GLY A 276 6.28 -33.88 0.17
C GLY A 276 4.88 -34.06 -0.39
N THR A 277 4.47 -35.32 -0.58
CA THR A 277 3.12 -35.69 -1.03
C THR A 277 2.30 -36.19 0.16
N TYR A 278 1.09 -35.65 0.31
CA TYR A 278 0.14 -36.14 1.31
C TYR A 278 -0.29 -37.58 1.03
N ASP A 279 -0.32 -38.41 2.08
CA ASP A 279 -0.78 -39.80 2.02
C ASP A 279 -2.18 -39.94 2.64
N PRO A 280 -3.25 -39.86 1.83
CA PRO A 280 -4.61 -39.95 2.34
C PRO A 280 -4.91 -41.32 2.95
N VAL A 281 -4.26 -42.41 2.48
CA VAL A 281 -4.53 -43.76 2.99
C VAL A 281 -4.14 -43.88 4.45
N PHE A 282 -2.99 -43.30 4.82
CA PHE A 282 -2.56 -43.28 6.22
C PHE A 282 -3.39 -42.29 7.04
N TRP A 283 -3.48 -41.04 6.61
CA TRP A 283 -4.01 -39.94 7.44
C TRP A 283 -5.53 -39.90 7.56
N GLU A 284 -6.25 -40.44 6.59
CA GLU A 284 -7.72 -40.51 6.59
C GLU A 284 -8.25 -41.83 7.16
N ASN A 285 -7.36 -42.71 7.63
CA ASN A 285 -7.75 -43.96 8.26
C ASN A 285 -8.56 -43.70 9.55
N PRO A 286 -9.84 -44.17 9.63
CA PRO A 286 -10.69 -43.95 10.80
C PRO A 286 -10.21 -44.61 12.08
N ASN A 287 -9.31 -45.58 11.96
CA ASN A 287 -8.73 -46.30 13.10
C ASN A 287 -7.38 -45.70 13.53
N LEU A 288 -6.89 -44.66 12.84
CA LEU A 288 -5.65 -43.98 13.22
C LEU A 288 -5.87 -43.26 14.55
N THR A 289 -5.13 -43.67 15.56
CA THR A 289 -5.14 -43.05 16.88
C THR A 289 -3.72 -42.77 17.34
N PHE A 290 -3.54 -41.66 18.06
CA PHE A 290 -2.26 -41.28 18.64
C PHE A 290 -2.42 -41.13 20.16
N PRO A 291 -1.39 -41.51 20.95
CA PRO A 291 -1.37 -41.26 22.39
C PRO A 291 -1.59 -39.78 22.67
N LYS A 292 -2.46 -39.47 23.64
CA LYS A 292 -2.68 -38.08 24.07
C LYS A 292 -1.48 -37.58 24.85
N GLN A 293 -1.13 -36.32 24.63
CA GLN A 293 -0.06 -35.64 25.35
C GLN A 293 -0.52 -34.24 25.72
N ASN A 294 0.03 -33.70 26.79
CA ASN A 294 -0.21 -32.32 27.16
C ASN A 294 0.55 -31.39 26.19
N LEU A 295 0.01 -30.18 25.99
CA LEU A 295 0.75 -29.12 25.34
C LEU A 295 2.03 -28.79 26.16
N PRO A 296 3.15 -28.47 25.50
CA PRO A 296 4.35 -28.01 26.20
C PRO A 296 4.11 -26.66 26.87
N LYS A 297 4.96 -26.28 27.82
CA LYS A 297 4.97 -24.92 28.36
C LYS A 297 5.53 -23.94 27.31
N TRP A 298 5.07 -22.70 27.34
CA TRP A 298 5.58 -21.65 26.45
C TRP A 298 7.09 -21.46 26.62
N SER A 299 7.59 -21.43 27.86
CA SER A 299 9.02 -21.24 28.14
C SER A 299 9.89 -22.31 27.48
N ASP A 300 9.46 -23.57 27.59
CA ASP A 300 10.23 -24.70 27.11
C ASP A 300 10.18 -24.73 25.57
N PHE A 301 8.97 -24.55 25.01
CA PHE A 301 8.78 -24.52 23.56
C PHE A 301 9.55 -23.40 22.88
N SER A 302 9.43 -22.16 23.39
CA SER A 302 10.12 -20.99 22.81
C SER A 302 11.64 -21.08 22.93
N SER A 303 12.17 -21.54 24.06
CA SER A 303 13.62 -21.71 24.25
C SER A 303 14.25 -22.77 23.34
N ASN A 304 13.47 -23.75 22.89
CA ASN A 304 13.92 -24.84 22.03
C ASN A 304 13.55 -24.65 20.56
N PHE A 305 12.84 -23.57 20.22
CA PHE A 305 12.45 -23.30 18.84
C PHE A 305 13.67 -22.85 18.03
N PRO A 306 13.99 -23.50 16.89
CA PRO A 306 15.14 -23.10 16.09
C PRO A 306 14.82 -21.86 15.25
N TYR A 307 15.47 -20.74 15.54
CA TYR A 307 15.31 -19.47 14.84
C TYR A 307 16.27 -19.33 13.65
N ASP A 308 15.85 -18.70 12.56
CA ASP A 308 16.71 -18.37 11.41
C ASP A 308 17.79 -17.33 11.75
N SER A 309 17.57 -16.55 12.81
CA SER A 309 18.57 -15.61 13.34
C SER A 309 19.72 -16.31 14.09
N ASP A 310 19.58 -17.59 14.45
CA ASP A 310 20.63 -18.38 15.07
C ASP A 310 21.57 -18.93 13.98
N PRO A 311 22.89 -18.62 13.99
CA PRO A 311 23.85 -19.14 13.02
C PRO A 311 23.94 -20.67 12.93
N LYS A 312 23.42 -21.38 13.93
CA LYS A 312 23.29 -22.83 13.95
C LYS A 312 22.15 -23.34 13.05
N TYR A 313 21.16 -22.51 12.75
CA TYR A 313 19.95 -22.87 12.03
C TYR A 313 19.63 -21.93 10.86
N ASP A 314 20.42 -20.88 10.60
CA ASP A 314 20.22 -19.85 9.56
C ASP A 314 20.10 -20.33 8.11
N THR A 315 20.30 -21.62 7.84
CA THR A 315 20.15 -22.22 6.52
C THR A 315 19.51 -23.61 6.64
N PRO A 316 18.75 -24.06 5.62
CA PRO A 316 18.18 -25.40 5.63
C PRO A 316 19.21 -26.50 5.87
N GLN A 317 20.37 -26.41 5.22
CA GLN A 317 21.44 -27.39 5.39
C GLN A 317 21.90 -27.50 6.85
N LYS A 318 22.15 -26.36 7.52
CA LYS A 318 22.55 -26.37 8.93
C LYS A 318 21.44 -26.89 9.83
N MET A 319 20.18 -26.52 9.57
CA MET A 319 19.03 -27.01 10.33
C MET A 319 18.92 -28.55 10.27
N TYR A 320 18.95 -29.14 9.07
CA TYR A 320 18.93 -30.60 8.87
C TYR A 320 20.15 -31.29 9.50
N ASN A 321 21.36 -30.75 9.29
CA ASN A 321 22.59 -31.31 9.86
C ASN A 321 22.62 -31.23 11.39
N SER A 322 21.99 -30.22 11.99
CA SER A 322 21.93 -30.07 13.45
C SER A 322 21.11 -31.17 14.14
N ILE A 323 20.21 -31.84 13.40
CA ILE A 323 19.43 -32.98 13.88
C ILE A 323 20.18 -34.29 13.59
N GLY A 324 20.84 -34.39 12.42
CA GLY A 324 21.60 -35.58 12.03
C GLY A 324 20.71 -36.80 11.73
N GLY A 325 21.31 -37.99 11.66
CA GLY A 325 20.61 -39.25 11.42
C GLY A 325 19.92 -39.29 10.05
N ASP A 326 18.77 -39.98 9.98
CA ASP A 326 17.97 -40.09 8.75
C ASP A 326 17.45 -38.71 8.33
N VAL A 327 17.19 -37.81 9.29
CA VAL A 327 16.71 -36.45 9.01
C VAL A 327 17.71 -35.71 8.13
N ALA A 328 19.01 -35.75 8.45
CA ALA A 328 20.03 -35.04 7.65
C ALA A 328 20.06 -35.50 6.17
N SER A 329 19.73 -36.78 5.90
CA SER A 329 19.68 -37.32 4.53
C SER A 329 18.51 -36.78 3.69
N LEU A 330 17.53 -36.13 4.32
CA LEU A 330 16.36 -35.56 3.62
C LEU A 330 16.64 -34.19 2.99
N TYR A 331 17.77 -33.57 3.31
CA TYR A 331 18.18 -32.30 2.73
C TYR A 331 18.40 -32.46 1.22
N SER A 332 17.69 -31.67 0.42
CA SER A 332 17.71 -31.73 -1.05
C SER A 332 18.22 -30.44 -1.72
N GLY A 333 18.55 -29.41 -0.94
CA GLY A 333 19.14 -28.16 -1.43
C GLY A 333 18.63 -26.92 -0.71
N PRO A 334 19.04 -25.72 -1.15
CA PRO A 334 18.71 -24.45 -0.47
C PRO A 334 17.22 -24.13 -0.33
N LYS A 335 16.35 -24.82 -1.10
CA LYS A 335 14.88 -24.66 -1.06
C LYS A 335 14.17 -25.80 -0.31
N THR A 336 14.90 -26.58 0.50
CA THR A 336 14.27 -27.61 1.33
C THR A 336 13.54 -26.95 2.49
N ASN A 337 12.25 -27.20 2.61
CA ASN A 337 11.40 -26.67 3.67
C ASN A 337 11.88 -27.14 5.06
N THR A 338 11.95 -26.23 6.03
CA THR A 338 12.39 -26.55 7.39
C THR A 338 11.32 -26.41 8.47
N CYS A 339 10.14 -25.87 8.17
CA CYS A 339 9.15 -25.53 9.20
C CYS A 339 8.76 -26.75 10.06
N ALA A 340 8.46 -27.89 9.44
CA ALA A 340 8.06 -29.10 10.14
C ALA A 340 9.17 -29.71 10.99
N ILE A 341 10.43 -29.67 10.54
CA ILE A 341 11.56 -30.18 11.32
C ILE A 341 11.93 -29.24 12.47
N ARG A 342 11.78 -27.91 12.30
CA ARG A 342 11.96 -26.92 13.37
C ARG A 342 10.92 -27.12 14.46
N LEU A 343 9.66 -27.21 14.06
CA LEU A 343 8.56 -27.49 14.99
C LEU A 343 8.74 -28.84 15.68
N SER A 344 9.10 -29.89 14.94
CA SER A 344 9.39 -31.21 15.51
C SER A 344 10.50 -31.15 16.56
N LYS A 345 11.57 -30.41 16.29
CA LYS A 345 12.67 -30.21 17.24
C LYS A 345 12.19 -29.47 18.50
N ALA A 346 11.45 -28.37 18.35
CA ALA A 346 10.92 -27.62 19.48
C ALA A 346 10.03 -28.49 20.38
N LEU A 347 9.12 -29.29 19.78
CA LEU A 347 8.25 -30.23 20.50
C LEU A 347 9.05 -31.31 21.24
N ASN A 348 9.96 -31.99 20.53
CA ASN A 348 10.81 -33.06 21.06
C ASN A 348 11.63 -32.61 22.29
N TYR A 349 12.13 -31.37 22.26
CA TYR A 349 12.95 -30.82 23.34
C TYR A 349 12.11 -30.14 24.43
N SER A 350 10.79 -30.05 24.24
CA SER A 350 9.83 -29.54 25.22
C SER A 350 9.00 -30.65 25.89
N GLY A 351 9.49 -31.89 25.84
CA GLY A 351 8.88 -33.04 26.50
C GLY A 351 7.75 -33.72 25.73
N VAL A 352 7.48 -33.31 24.49
CA VAL A 352 6.52 -33.99 23.61
C VAL A 352 7.24 -35.11 22.85
N ILE A 353 6.66 -36.31 22.86
CA ILE A 353 7.22 -37.49 22.18
C ILE A 353 6.56 -37.62 20.81
N ILE A 354 7.32 -37.39 19.74
CA ILE A 354 6.90 -37.71 18.37
C ILE A 354 7.11 -39.21 18.14
N PRO A 355 6.07 -39.97 17.75
CA PRO A 355 6.17 -41.42 17.56
C PRO A 355 6.92 -41.78 16.28
N ASN A 356 7.42 -43.02 16.21
CA ASN A 356 7.89 -43.60 14.96
C ASN A 356 6.69 -43.95 14.07
N LEU A 357 6.48 -43.17 13.01
CA LEU A 357 5.51 -43.42 11.97
C LEU A 357 6.28 -43.74 10.68
N PRO A 358 6.38 -45.03 10.29
CA PRO A 358 7.14 -45.45 9.12
C PRO A 358 6.74 -44.65 7.87
N GLY A 359 7.72 -44.00 7.24
CA GLY A 359 7.52 -43.18 6.04
C GLY A 359 6.88 -41.81 6.27
N LYS A 360 6.58 -41.42 7.52
CA LYS A 360 6.03 -40.08 7.89
C LYS A 360 6.96 -39.31 8.81
N THR A 361 7.63 -40.02 9.71
CA THR A 361 8.64 -39.45 10.60
C THR A 361 10.00 -40.10 10.41
N PHE A 362 11.06 -39.32 10.57
CA PHE A 362 12.43 -39.76 10.35
C PHE A 362 13.25 -39.63 11.62
N LYS A 363 14.17 -40.57 11.84
CA LYS A 363 14.93 -40.65 13.08
C LYS A 363 16.15 -39.72 13.04
N GLY A 364 16.26 -38.81 13.99
CA GLY A 364 17.44 -37.96 14.18
C GLY A 364 18.61 -38.73 14.84
N ALA A 365 19.81 -38.12 14.84
CA ALA A 365 20.97 -38.68 15.55
C ALA A 365 20.75 -38.75 17.08
N ASP A 366 19.82 -37.94 17.60
CA ASP A 366 19.41 -37.90 19.00
C ASP A 366 18.35 -38.96 19.37
N ASN A 367 18.11 -39.92 18.48
CA ASN A 367 17.13 -40.99 18.59
C ASN A 367 15.65 -40.53 18.69
N LYS A 368 15.34 -39.27 18.36
CA LYS A 368 13.96 -38.77 18.30
C LYS A 368 13.42 -38.79 16.87
N PHE A 369 12.11 -38.67 16.72
CA PHE A 369 11.43 -38.70 15.42
C PHE A 369 10.98 -37.30 15.01
N TYR A 370 11.03 -37.02 13.71
CA TYR A 370 10.79 -35.69 13.15
C TYR A 370 9.88 -35.79 11.91
N PHE A 371 8.87 -34.93 11.84
CA PHE A 371 8.06 -34.76 10.63
C PHE A 371 8.81 -33.91 9.61
N LYS A 372 8.64 -34.24 8.33
CA LYS A 372 9.14 -33.45 7.21
C LYS A 372 8.08 -32.49 6.64
N ALA A 373 6.79 -32.83 6.74
CA ALA A 373 5.70 -32.09 6.15
C ALA A 373 4.86 -31.32 7.19
N ALA A 374 4.54 -30.06 6.89
CA ALA A 374 3.77 -29.16 7.75
C ALA A 374 2.34 -29.66 7.96
N TYR A 375 1.72 -30.17 6.89
CA TYR A 375 0.36 -30.70 6.98
C TYR A 375 0.29 -31.96 7.86
N GLU A 376 1.28 -32.86 7.74
CA GLU A 376 1.31 -34.09 8.52
C GLU A 376 1.51 -33.83 10.02
N ILE A 377 2.41 -32.92 10.39
CA ILE A 377 2.59 -32.54 11.80
C ILE A 377 1.34 -31.84 12.35
N ASN A 378 0.63 -31.02 11.56
CA ASN A 378 -0.65 -30.44 11.95
C ASN A 378 -1.70 -31.51 12.27
N LEU A 379 -1.88 -32.50 11.37
CA LEU A 379 -2.84 -33.59 11.57
C LEU A 379 -2.52 -34.39 12.83
N TRP A 380 -1.25 -34.70 13.06
CA TRP A 380 -0.81 -35.38 14.26
C TRP A 380 -1.00 -34.52 15.53
N MET A 381 -0.71 -33.21 15.51
CA MET A 381 -0.93 -32.31 16.65
C MET A 381 -2.42 -32.18 16.99
N ARG A 382 -3.28 -32.04 15.98
CA ARG A 382 -4.75 -32.05 16.15
C ARG A 382 -5.23 -33.32 16.84
N ALA A 383 -4.71 -34.48 16.43
CA ALA A 383 -5.05 -35.74 17.06
C ALA A 383 -4.44 -35.88 18.46
N THR A 384 -3.21 -35.42 18.69
CA THR A 384 -2.45 -35.62 19.93
C THR A 384 -2.87 -34.65 21.04
N PHE A 385 -2.97 -33.36 20.72
CA PHE A 385 -3.31 -32.28 21.66
C PHE A 385 -4.80 -31.94 21.67
N GLY A 386 -5.55 -32.30 20.63
CA GLY A 386 -6.97 -31.94 20.49
C GLY A 386 -7.21 -30.59 19.82
N THR A 387 -8.49 -30.31 19.56
CA THR A 387 -8.96 -29.10 18.88
C THR A 387 -10.22 -28.55 19.57
N ASN A 388 -10.55 -27.30 19.27
CA ASN A 388 -11.82 -26.66 19.64
C ASN A 388 -12.46 -26.07 18.37
N PRO A 389 -13.64 -26.58 17.95
CA PRO A 389 -14.35 -27.73 18.51
C PRO A 389 -13.57 -29.05 18.33
N ALA A 390 -13.94 -30.08 19.08
CA ALA A 390 -13.48 -31.44 18.84
C ALA A 390 -13.96 -31.93 17.46
N SER A 391 -13.19 -32.80 16.80
CA SER A 391 -13.55 -33.43 15.53
C SER A 391 -13.94 -34.88 15.76
N THR A 392 -15.11 -35.26 15.27
CA THR A 392 -15.56 -36.66 15.20
C THR A 392 -15.15 -37.33 13.88
N ILE A 393 -14.63 -36.58 12.92
CA ILE A 393 -14.20 -37.03 11.59
C ILE A 393 -12.68 -36.95 11.50
N ASN A 394 -12.08 -37.84 10.72
CA ASN A 394 -10.64 -38.13 10.70
C ASN A 394 -9.74 -36.92 10.43
N PRO A 395 -8.63 -36.78 11.18
CA PRO A 395 -8.33 -37.53 12.40
C PRO A 395 -9.30 -37.14 13.52
N LYS A 396 -9.81 -38.12 14.26
CA LYS A 396 -10.64 -37.86 15.44
C LYS A 396 -9.83 -37.09 16.49
N THR A 397 -10.31 -35.94 16.92
CA THR A 397 -9.62 -35.07 17.89
C THR A 397 -10.44 -34.92 19.16
N PRO A 398 -9.80 -34.95 20.35
CA PRO A 398 -10.48 -34.57 21.59
C PRO A 398 -10.68 -33.05 21.65
N TYR A 399 -11.59 -32.60 22.51
CA TYR A 399 -11.76 -31.17 22.79
C TYR A 399 -10.53 -30.61 23.51
N ASN A 400 -10.03 -29.46 23.07
CA ASN A 400 -8.96 -28.71 23.74
C ASN A 400 -9.29 -27.20 23.79
N PRO A 401 -9.56 -26.63 24.99
CA PRO A 401 -9.94 -25.21 25.11
C PRO A 401 -8.82 -24.24 24.72
N ASN A 402 -7.56 -24.67 24.74
CA ASN A 402 -6.41 -23.85 24.34
C ASN A 402 -6.17 -23.87 22.83
N HIS A 403 -7.05 -24.52 22.06
CA HIS A 403 -7.01 -24.49 20.61
C HIS A 403 -7.90 -23.38 20.03
N SER A 404 -7.45 -22.74 18.97
CA SER A 404 -8.27 -21.89 18.09
C SER A 404 -8.06 -22.31 16.64
N GLN A 405 -9.13 -22.29 15.85
CA GLN A 405 -9.05 -22.45 14.40
C GLN A 405 -9.64 -21.24 13.68
N TYR A 406 -9.10 -20.93 12.52
CA TYR A 406 -9.56 -19.88 11.63
C TYR A 406 -9.67 -20.42 10.20
N SER A 407 -10.76 -20.11 9.54
CA SER A 407 -10.99 -20.45 8.13
C SER A 407 -10.38 -19.41 7.19
N GLU A 408 -10.40 -19.71 5.89
CA GLU A 408 -10.09 -18.73 4.84
C GLU A 408 -10.89 -17.43 4.98
N ALA A 409 -12.19 -17.56 5.28
CA ALA A 409 -13.08 -16.41 5.46
C ALA A 409 -12.68 -15.54 6.66
N ASP A 410 -12.25 -16.17 7.76
CA ASP A 410 -11.77 -15.47 8.95
C ASP A 410 -10.46 -14.72 8.66
N ALA A 411 -9.53 -15.39 7.98
CA ALA A 411 -8.22 -14.83 7.60
C ALA A 411 -8.36 -13.61 6.67
N GLY A 412 -9.41 -13.56 5.87
CA GLY A 412 -9.65 -12.52 4.88
C GLY A 412 -8.68 -12.63 3.70
N THR A 413 -8.86 -11.75 2.70
CA THR A 413 -8.00 -11.73 1.52
C THR A 413 -6.54 -11.53 1.92
N ASN A 414 -5.68 -12.46 1.50
CA ASN A 414 -4.25 -12.49 1.81
C ASN A 414 -3.92 -12.47 3.31
N GLY A 415 -4.77 -13.08 4.15
CA GLY A 415 -4.52 -13.19 5.59
C GLY A 415 -4.58 -11.87 6.35
N VAL A 416 -5.14 -10.80 5.76
CA VAL A 416 -5.14 -9.44 6.32
C VAL A 416 -5.72 -9.34 7.74
N ASN A 417 -6.66 -10.23 8.10
CA ASN A 417 -7.27 -10.23 9.42
C ASN A 417 -6.46 -10.98 10.47
N LEU A 418 -5.50 -11.82 10.06
CA LEU A 418 -4.77 -12.69 10.98
C LEU A 418 -4.02 -11.93 12.06
N PRO A 419 -3.23 -10.87 11.78
CA PRO A 419 -2.55 -10.13 12.85
C PRO A 419 -3.47 -9.69 13.99
N ARG A 420 -4.67 -9.20 13.66
CA ARG A 420 -5.68 -8.79 14.64
C ARG A 420 -6.29 -9.99 15.39
N LEU A 421 -6.57 -11.10 14.70
CA LEU A 421 -7.15 -12.30 15.30
C LEU A 421 -6.16 -13.03 16.23
N LEU A 422 -4.87 -12.89 15.95
CA LEU A 422 -3.77 -13.55 16.65
C LEU A 422 -3.18 -12.70 17.78
N LEU A 423 -3.49 -11.40 17.83
CA LEU A 423 -2.96 -10.50 18.85
C LEU A 423 -3.28 -10.99 20.26
N GLY A 424 -2.26 -11.01 21.12
CA GLY A 424 -2.33 -11.51 22.49
C GLY A 424 -2.23 -13.04 22.62
N LYS A 425 -2.18 -13.79 21.51
CA LYS A 425 -1.99 -15.24 21.52
C LYS A 425 -0.52 -15.59 21.32
N LYS A 426 -0.03 -16.56 22.07
CA LYS A 426 1.32 -17.12 21.92
C LYS A 426 1.25 -18.64 21.95
N GLY A 427 2.10 -19.31 21.19
CA GLY A 427 2.16 -20.77 21.20
C GLY A 427 2.62 -21.35 19.89
N ILE A 428 1.95 -22.43 19.47
CA ILE A 428 2.22 -23.12 18.20
C ILE A 428 1.12 -22.68 17.23
N TYR A 429 1.47 -22.29 16.02
CA TYR A 429 0.46 -22.18 14.96
C TYR A 429 0.87 -22.97 13.72
N SER A 430 -0.14 -23.32 12.93
CA SER A 430 0.05 -24.02 11.68
C SER A 430 -1.01 -23.58 10.67
N ILE A 431 -0.56 -23.24 9.47
CA ILE A 431 -1.38 -22.94 8.31
C ILE A 431 -1.40 -24.16 7.38
N TYR A 432 -2.57 -24.45 6.86
CA TYR A 432 -2.78 -25.38 5.75
C TYR A 432 -3.30 -24.59 4.54
N SER A 433 -2.65 -24.83 3.40
CA SER A 433 -2.97 -24.19 2.12
C SER A 433 -3.77 -25.13 1.23
N SER A 434 -4.75 -24.59 0.50
CA SER A 434 -5.42 -25.34 -0.58
C SER A 434 -4.57 -25.46 -1.85
N ASN A 435 -3.44 -24.74 -1.92
CA ASN A 435 -2.48 -24.77 -3.01
C ASN A 435 -1.17 -25.46 -2.60
N PHE A 436 -1.07 -26.76 -2.91
CA PHE A 436 0.08 -27.62 -2.59
C PHE A 436 1.35 -27.33 -3.40
N ASN A 437 1.29 -26.45 -4.41
CA ASN A 437 2.48 -26.14 -5.23
C ASN A 437 3.50 -25.26 -4.50
N TRP A 438 3.07 -24.53 -3.47
CA TRP A 438 3.93 -23.68 -2.65
C TRP A 438 4.55 -24.46 -1.48
N ALA A 439 3.70 -25.06 -0.65
CA ALA A 439 3.99 -26.04 0.39
C ALA A 439 2.66 -26.70 0.81
N THR A 440 2.69 -27.85 1.50
CA THR A 440 1.44 -28.38 2.08
C THR A 440 0.86 -27.51 3.19
N GLY A 441 1.68 -26.62 3.74
CA GLY A 441 1.32 -25.65 4.75
C GLY A 441 2.56 -24.95 5.31
N HIS A 442 2.40 -24.33 6.46
CA HIS A 442 3.49 -23.76 7.24
C HIS A 442 3.21 -23.99 8.74
N ALA A 443 4.25 -24.09 9.57
CA ALA A 443 4.07 -24.22 11.00
C ALA A 443 5.26 -23.64 11.76
N ASP A 444 4.99 -22.77 12.74
CA ASP A 444 6.02 -22.02 13.44
C ASP A 444 5.51 -21.64 14.85
N LEU A 445 6.37 -20.98 15.61
CA LEU A 445 6.08 -20.41 16.90
C LEU A 445 5.35 -19.07 16.72
N LEU A 446 4.21 -18.90 17.38
CA LEU A 446 3.47 -17.64 17.42
C LEU A 446 3.85 -16.84 18.68
N LYS A 447 4.20 -15.57 18.52
CA LYS A 447 4.42 -14.60 19.59
C LYS A 447 3.16 -13.77 19.84
N SER A 448 3.08 -13.19 21.04
CA SER A 448 1.91 -12.42 21.52
C SER A 448 1.60 -11.15 20.73
N ASP A 449 2.55 -10.63 19.96
CA ASP A 449 2.38 -9.49 19.05
C ASP A 449 1.92 -9.90 17.64
N ALA A 450 1.44 -11.14 17.49
CA ALA A 450 1.05 -11.74 16.21
C ALA A 450 2.18 -11.80 15.17
N THR A 451 3.42 -11.84 15.63
CA THR A 451 4.58 -12.21 14.80
C THR A 451 4.98 -13.66 15.07
N CYS A 452 5.75 -14.25 14.17
CA CYS A 452 6.19 -15.64 14.24
C CYS A 452 7.67 -15.73 14.60
N GLY A 453 8.12 -16.92 14.99
CA GLY A 453 9.51 -17.17 15.36
C GLY A 453 10.45 -16.82 14.20
N ASN A 454 10.13 -17.30 13.01
CA ASN A 454 10.79 -16.91 11.76
C ASN A 454 9.91 -15.95 10.95
N GLU A 455 9.08 -16.47 10.05
CA GLU A 455 8.16 -15.72 9.19
C GLU A 455 6.77 -16.36 9.26
N CYS A 456 5.71 -15.56 9.17
CA CYS A 456 4.35 -16.06 9.39
C CYS A 456 3.66 -16.62 8.15
N HIS A 457 4.09 -16.15 6.97
CA HIS A 457 3.52 -16.51 5.67
C HIS A 457 2.01 -16.28 5.56
N PHE A 458 1.47 -15.19 6.12
CA PHE A 458 0.03 -14.89 6.04
C PHE A 458 -0.42 -14.48 4.62
N TYR A 459 0.51 -14.03 3.77
CA TYR A 459 0.23 -13.59 2.40
C TYR A 459 0.48 -14.68 1.35
N ASP A 460 1.36 -15.65 1.65
CA ASP A 460 2.07 -16.44 0.64
C ASP A 460 1.19 -17.42 -0.16
N ALA A 461 0.09 -17.88 0.43
CA ALA A 461 -0.84 -18.79 -0.22
C ALA A 461 -2.28 -18.63 0.32
N PRO A 462 -3.29 -19.13 -0.42
CA PRO A 462 -4.65 -19.22 0.11
C PRO A 462 -4.66 -20.05 1.39
N ILE A 463 -5.00 -19.41 2.51
CA ILE A 463 -5.13 -20.06 3.80
C ILE A 463 -6.47 -20.79 3.80
N TYR A 464 -6.46 -22.11 3.71
CA TYR A 464 -7.70 -22.87 3.88
C TYR A 464 -8.07 -22.95 5.37
N ARG A 465 -7.07 -23.17 6.22
CA ARG A 465 -7.23 -23.29 7.67
C ARG A 465 -5.96 -22.87 8.39
N LEU A 466 -6.13 -22.20 9.52
CA LEU A 466 -5.07 -21.93 10.49
C LEU A 466 -5.49 -22.52 11.84
N ASP A 467 -4.62 -23.32 12.45
CA ASP A 467 -4.78 -23.86 13.80
C ASP A 467 -3.75 -23.22 14.74
N ILE A 468 -4.15 -22.95 15.98
CA ILE A 468 -3.28 -22.44 17.05
C ILE A 468 -3.50 -23.28 18.29
N TRP A 469 -2.40 -23.67 18.91
CA TRP A 469 -2.39 -24.18 20.28
C TRP A 469 -1.72 -23.15 21.18
N ILE A 470 -2.52 -22.49 22.00
CA ILE A 470 -2.08 -21.48 22.95
C ILE A 470 -1.29 -22.18 24.06
N LEU A 471 -0.05 -21.72 24.27
CA LEU A 471 0.83 -22.25 25.30
C LEU A 471 0.91 -21.26 26.47
N ASN A 472 0.88 -21.79 27.70
CA ASN A 472 0.97 -20.99 28.92
C ASN A 472 2.43 -20.70 29.29
#